data_AF-A0A424YKZ6-F1
#
_entry.id   AF-A0A424YKZ6-F1
#
_cell.length_a   1.000
_cell.length_b   1.000
_cell.length_c   1.000
_cell.angle_alpha   90.00
_cell.angle_beta   90.00
_cell.angle_gamma   90.00
#
_symmetry.space_group_name_H-M   'P 1'
#
loop_
_entity.id
_entity.type
_entity.pdbx_description
1 polymer ?
#
loop_
_entity_poly.entity_id
_entity_poly.type
_entity_poly.pdbx_seq_one_letter_code
_entity_poly.pdbx_strand_id
1 'polypeptide(L)'
;MVAKGDMIYAWASDAACLEKGECGGAVTTLLKHALESRMVDGVLVVKKGADVYDATIEVVTDPAEIEKGAGSLHCGTLLLSKILTKFLQGANGKKYALPVKGCDTMGILELAKRNKVNMDNIIMIGLNCGGSVAPIDATKMIREKFGVDPADVVKEEIDKGQFIVITKDGEHKGISIDELEEEGYGRRSNCRRCLYKIPRQADLACGNWGVLGDKAGKATFVEVCSQKGAQLVDGAVQAGVLETGAADPKGVAIREKVENSMLKLGQKWRAKDFASLSDELWKAINEETSRCIKCYSCIENCPVCMTKEEELKSGTPMVRPGQVPPPPMFHMRRFAHISDSCINCGQCEELCAMDIPLALYSHAIRAEADSVFDPKLGTSSYRN
;
A
#
# COMPACT_ATOMS: atom_id res chain seq x y z
N MET A 1 -7.42 6.94 -28.81
CA MET A 1 -6.74 7.94 -27.97
C MET A 1 -7.49 7.95 -26.66
N VAL A 2 -6.79 7.54 -25.61
CA VAL A 2 -7.28 7.40 -24.25
C VAL A 2 -7.18 8.76 -23.56
N ALA A 3 -8.21 9.15 -22.83
CA ALA A 3 -8.28 10.42 -22.14
C ALA A 3 -8.38 10.26 -20.62
N LYS A 4 -8.02 11.31 -19.88
CA LYS A 4 -8.30 11.38 -18.45
C LYS A 4 -9.81 11.25 -18.22
N GLY A 5 -10.19 10.33 -17.34
CA GLY A 5 -11.58 9.99 -17.03
C GLY A 5 -12.04 8.69 -17.67
N ASP A 6 -11.30 8.16 -18.64
CA ASP A 6 -11.65 6.89 -19.28
C ASP A 6 -11.53 5.72 -18.29
N MET A 7 -12.46 4.78 -18.42
CA MET A 7 -12.46 3.49 -17.73
C MET A 7 -12.35 2.39 -18.78
N ILE A 8 -11.27 1.64 -18.75
CA ILE A 8 -10.93 0.64 -19.77
C ILE A 8 -10.57 -0.70 -19.13
N TYR A 9 -10.73 -1.77 -19.89
CA TYR A 9 -10.01 -3.02 -19.69
C TYR A 9 -8.75 -3.00 -20.52
N ALA A 10 -7.62 -3.37 -19.92
CA ALA A 10 -6.33 -3.44 -20.60
C ALA A 10 -5.66 -4.79 -20.36
N TRP A 11 -4.97 -5.31 -21.37
CA TRP A 11 -4.17 -6.54 -21.25
C TRP A 11 -2.91 -6.44 -22.12
N ALA A 12 -1.86 -7.13 -21.69
CA ALA A 12 -0.61 -7.21 -22.42
C ALA A 12 -0.80 -7.99 -23.72
N SER A 13 -0.19 -7.50 -24.80
CA SER A 13 -0.04 -8.27 -26.05
C SER A 13 1.22 -9.14 -26.03
N ASP A 14 2.20 -8.80 -25.18
CA ASP A 14 3.39 -9.61 -24.93
C ASP A 14 3.06 -10.84 -24.07
N ALA A 15 3.45 -12.02 -24.55
CA ALA A 15 3.12 -13.30 -23.92
C ALA A 15 3.74 -13.45 -22.52
N ALA A 16 4.97 -12.94 -22.30
CA ALA A 16 5.66 -13.08 -21.02
C ALA A 16 5.01 -12.20 -19.94
N CYS A 17 4.65 -10.96 -20.28
CA CYS A 17 3.85 -10.10 -19.41
C CYS A 17 2.46 -10.67 -19.13
N LEU A 18 1.82 -11.29 -20.13
CA LEU A 18 0.49 -11.88 -19.99
C LEU A 18 0.50 -13.10 -19.06
N GLU A 19 1.51 -13.96 -19.18
CA GLU A 19 1.64 -15.18 -18.36
C GLU A 19 1.99 -14.87 -16.89
N LYS A 20 2.93 -13.95 -16.66
CA LYS A 20 3.42 -13.64 -15.30
C LYS A 20 2.58 -12.61 -14.57
N GLY A 21 1.81 -11.79 -15.28
CA GLY A 21 1.00 -10.73 -14.69
C GLY A 21 -0.27 -11.24 -14.03
N GLU A 22 -0.63 -10.68 -12.87
CA GLU A 22 -1.79 -11.14 -12.09
C GLU A 22 -3.13 -10.98 -12.85
N CYS A 23 -3.32 -9.84 -13.54
CA CYS A 23 -4.58 -9.46 -14.15
C CYS A 23 -4.38 -9.11 -15.64
N GLY A 24 -3.87 -10.05 -16.43
CA GLY A 24 -3.60 -9.81 -17.84
C GLY A 24 -2.39 -8.92 -18.14
N GLY A 25 -1.45 -8.78 -17.20
CA GLY A 25 -0.14 -8.17 -17.47
C GLY A 25 -0.07 -6.67 -17.73
N ALA A 26 -1.20 -5.94 -17.70
CA ALA A 26 -1.23 -4.54 -18.12
C ALA A 26 -0.28 -3.63 -17.33
N VAL A 27 -0.25 -3.75 -15.99
CA VAL A 27 0.64 -2.94 -15.14
C VAL A 27 2.11 -3.20 -15.48
N THR A 28 2.51 -4.46 -15.61
CA THR A 28 3.88 -4.85 -15.97
C THR A 28 4.26 -4.29 -17.33
N THR A 29 3.39 -4.42 -18.33
CA THR A 29 3.59 -3.85 -19.67
C THR A 29 3.71 -2.33 -19.65
N LEU A 30 2.86 -1.64 -18.89
CA LEU A 30 2.90 -0.18 -18.79
C LEU A 30 4.21 0.30 -18.13
N LEU A 31 4.67 -0.38 -17.07
CA LEU A 31 5.96 -0.08 -16.43
C LEU A 31 7.13 -0.35 -17.38
N LYS A 32 7.10 -1.46 -18.13
CA LYS A 32 8.11 -1.81 -19.14
C LYS A 32 8.16 -0.76 -20.25
N HIS A 33 6.99 -0.41 -20.79
CA HIS A 33 6.86 0.61 -21.83
C HIS A 33 7.34 1.98 -21.35
N ALA A 34 7.04 2.40 -20.11
CA ALA A 34 7.51 3.67 -19.56
C ALA A 34 9.05 3.78 -19.59
N LEU A 35 9.74 2.67 -19.40
CA LEU A 35 11.21 2.60 -19.41
C LEU A 35 11.76 2.50 -20.84
N GLU A 36 11.17 1.67 -21.71
CA GLU A 36 11.57 1.53 -23.12
C GLU A 36 11.40 2.84 -23.92
N SER A 37 10.30 3.55 -23.68
CA SER A 37 10.00 4.85 -24.29
C SER A 37 10.75 6.02 -23.65
N ARG A 38 11.55 5.77 -22.60
CA ARG A 38 12.28 6.79 -21.81
C ARG A 38 11.38 7.88 -21.22
N MET A 39 10.12 7.56 -20.92
CA MET A 39 9.26 8.43 -20.12
C MET A 39 9.80 8.56 -18.69
N VAL A 40 10.45 7.51 -18.19
CA VAL A 40 11.14 7.45 -16.90
C VAL A 40 12.56 6.93 -17.06
N ASP A 41 13.42 7.24 -16.08
CA ASP A 41 14.81 6.78 -16.02
C ASP A 41 14.96 5.48 -15.22
N GLY A 42 13.94 5.09 -14.46
CA GLY A 42 13.91 3.86 -13.66
C GLY A 42 12.51 3.51 -13.17
N VAL A 43 12.33 2.24 -12.79
CA VAL A 43 11.08 1.72 -12.22
C VAL A 43 11.38 1.13 -10.85
N LEU A 44 10.57 1.48 -9.83
CA LEU A 44 10.62 0.77 -8.55
C LEU A 44 9.80 -0.51 -8.69
N VAL A 45 10.48 -1.64 -8.75
CA VAL A 45 9.88 -2.96 -8.89
C VAL A 45 9.82 -3.61 -7.51
N VAL A 46 8.62 -4.02 -7.10
CA VAL A 46 8.43 -4.91 -5.94
C VAL A 46 8.50 -6.34 -6.46
N LYS A 47 9.45 -7.13 -5.97
CA LYS A 47 9.68 -8.51 -6.43
C LYS A 47 9.72 -9.49 -5.27
N LYS A 48 9.50 -10.76 -5.60
CA LYS A 48 9.67 -11.86 -4.66
C LYS A 48 11.13 -11.91 -4.17
N GLY A 49 11.31 -11.97 -2.86
CA GLY A 49 12.58 -12.14 -2.18
C GLY A 49 12.92 -13.62 -2.04
N ALA A 50 13.20 -14.06 -0.82
CA ALA A 50 13.47 -15.48 -0.54
C ALA A 50 12.26 -16.38 -0.86
N ASP A 51 11.05 -15.89 -0.59
CA ASP A 51 9.78 -16.60 -0.80
C ASP A 51 8.64 -15.60 -1.09
N VAL A 52 7.40 -16.10 -1.19
CA VAL A 52 6.20 -15.27 -1.47
C VAL A 52 5.82 -14.32 -0.34
N TYR A 53 6.32 -14.55 0.87
CA TYR A 53 6.05 -13.73 2.05
C TYR A 53 7.02 -12.56 2.16
N ASP A 54 8.23 -12.74 1.61
CA ASP A 54 9.29 -11.75 1.55
C ASP A 54 9.21 -10.93 0.25
N ALA A 55 8.74 -9.69 0.36
CA ALA A 55 8.79 -8.76 -0.76
C ALA A 55 10.03 -7.87 -0.65
N THR A 56 10.76 -7.74 -1.75
CA THR A 56 11.93 -6.86 -1.85
C THR A 56 11.72 -5.80 -2.93
N ILE A 57 12.53 -4.75 -2.91
CA ILE A 57 12.43 -3.63 -3.87
C ILE A 57 13.74 -3.49 -4.62
N GLU A 58 13.63 -3.27 -5.92
CA GLU A 58 14.74 -2.96 -6.80
C GLU A 58 14.39 -1.76 -7.68
N VAL A 59 15.39 -0.91 -7.96
CA VAL A 59 15.26 0.13 -9.00
C VAL A 59 15.78 -0.46 -10.29
N VAL A 60 14.86 -0.80 -11.17
CA VAL A 60 15.16 -1.40 -12.46
C VAL A 60 15.36 -0.29 -13.50
N THR A 61 16.46 -0.39 -14.25
CA THR A 61 16.77 0.50 -15.38
C THR A 61 16.87 -0.24 -16.72
N ASP A 62 16.83 -1.57 -16.71
CA ASP A 62 16.73 -2.42 -17.89
C ASP A 62 15.28 -2.94 -18.04
N PRO A 63 14.56 -2.59 -19.13
CA PRO A 63 13.20 -3.09 -19.38
C PRO A 63 13.04 -4.61 -19.31
N ALA A 64 14.08 -5.38 -19.63
CA ALA A 64 14.04 -6.85 -19.57
C ALA A 64 13.86 -7.38 -18.13
N GLU A 65 14.16 -6.57 -17.11
CA GLU A 65 14.08 -6.97 -15.71
C GLU A 65 12.74 -6.62 -15.04
N ILE A 66 11.85 -5.89 -15.73
CA ILE A 66 10.57 -5.43 -15.16
C ILE A 66 9.66 -6.59 -14.77
N GLU A 67 9.69 -7.68 -15.54
CA GLU A 67 8.88 -8.87 -15.27
C GLU A 67 9.21 -9.55 -13.94
N LYS A 68 10.36 -9.26 -13.32
CA LYS A 68 10.73 -9.79 -12.00
C LYS A 68 9.75 -9.39 -10.90
N GLY A 69 9.02 -8.28 -11.07
CA GLY A 69 7.97 -7.85 -10.15
C GLY A 69 6.55 -8.02 -10.67
N ALA A 70 6.36 -8.88 -11.68
CA ALA A 70 5.02 -9.28 -12.08
C ALA A 70 4.36 -10.17 -11.02
N GLY A 71 3.03 -10.10 -10.93
CA GLY A 71 2.24 -10.81 -9.93
C GLY A 71 1.99 -9.99 -8.67
N SER A 72 1.17 -10.53 -7.77
CA SER A 72 0.83 -9.88 -6.50
C SER A 72 1.56 -10.51 -5.31
N LEU A 73 2.06 -9.66 -4.42
CA LEU A 73 2.61 -10.07 -3.12
C LEU A 73 1.78 -9.42 -2.01
N HIS A 74 1.04 -10.23 -1.27
CA HIS A 74 0.10 -9.75 -0.24
C HIS A 74 0.73 -9.66 1.15
N CYS A 75 1.94 -10.21 1.32
CA CYS A 75 2.59 -10.34 2.61
C CYS A 75 3.68 -9.28 2.87
N GLY A 76 4.23 -8.65 1.83
CA GLY A 76 5.37 -7.75 1.93
C GLY A 76 5.24 -6.56 2.89
N THR A 77 6.24 -6.36 3.75
CA THR A 77 6.36 -5.22 4.67
C THR A 77 7.13 -4.08 4.00
N LEU A 78 6.48 -3.34 3.10
CA LEU A 78 7.14 -2.32 2.30
C LEU A 78 6.29 -1.07 2.11
N LEU A 79 6.96 0.09 2.04
CA LEU A 79 6.34 1.37 1.71
C LEU A 79 7.23 2.18 0.75
N LEU A 80 6.81 2.28 -0.51
CA LEU A 80 7.60 2.87 -1.60
C LEU A 80 7.89 4.35 -1.38
N SER A 81 6.99 5.07 -0.72
CA SER A 81 7.19 6.49 -0.35
C SER A 81 8.46 6.72 0.48
N LYS A 82 8.80 5.78 1.37
CA LYS A 82 10.01 5.84 2.18
C LYS A 82 11.25 5.53 1.35
N ILE A 83 11.19 4.54 0.45
CA ILE A 83 12.30 4.20 -0.44
C ILE A 83 12.63 5.36 -1.37
N LEU A 84 11.60 5.97 -1.95
CA LEU A 84 11.72 7.12 -2.84
C LEU A 84 12.48 8.29 -2.18
N THR A 85 12.19 8.59 -0.92
CA THR A 85 12.86 9.68 -0.19
C THR A 85 14.22 9.28 0.35
N LYS A 86 14.35 8.08 0.92
CA LYS A 86 15.59 7.61 1.57
C LYS A 86 16.70 7.32 0.56
N PHE A 87 16.37 6.74 -0.60
CA PHE A 87 17.35 6.23 -1.56
C PHE A 87 17.34 6.95 -2.90
N LEU A 88 16.24 7.60 -3.28
CA LEU A 88 16.07 8.23 -4.60
C LEU A 88 15.89 9.75 -4.54
N GLN A 89 16.25 10.35 -3.41
CA GLN A 89 16.24 11.81 -3.20
C GLN A 89 14.90 12.47 -3.55
N GLY A 90 13.79 11.73 -3.39
CA GLY A 90 12.46 12.24 -3.71
C GLY A 90 12.23 12.54 -5.19
N ALA A 91 12.94 11.86 -6.10
CA ALA A 91 12.86 12.12 -7.54
C ALA A 91 13.31 13.53 -7.97
N ASN A 92 14.20 14.18 -7.22
CA ASN A 92 14.72 15.52 -7.57
C ASN A 92 15.80 15.54 -8.66
N GLY A 93 16.16 14.40 -9.27
CA GLY A 93 17.16 14.34 -10.34
C GLY A 93 16.93 13.29 -11.42
N LYS A 94 16.01 12.35 -11.20
CA LYS A 94 15.63 11.30 -12.16
C LYS A 94 14.12 11.07 -12.09
N LYS A 95 13.56 10.61 -13.19
CA LYS A 95 12.16 10.24 -13.34
C LYS A 95 11.94 8.79 -12.99
N TYR A 96 10.90 8.49 -12.22
CA TYR A 96 10.60 7.13 -11.79
C TYR A 96 9.14 6.75 -12.05
N ALA A 97 8.90 5.50 -12.45
CA ALA A 97 7.57 4.90 -12.38
C ALA A 97 7.47 3.95 -11.19
N LEU A 98 6.30 3.95 -10.52
CA LEU A 98 6.07 3.15 -9.32
C LEU A 98 4.69 2.48 -9.35
N PRO A 99 4.58 1.16 -9.08
CA PRO A 99 3.33 0.52 -8.71
C PRO A 99 3.00 0.83 -7.25
N VAL A 100 1.97 1.62 -7.00
CA VAL A 100 1.66 2.15 -5.66
C VAL A 100 0.37 1.55 -5.11
N LYS A 101 0.39 1.06 -3.86
CA LYS A 101 -0.84 0.80 -3.11
C LYS A 101 -1.36 2.11 -2.54
N GLY A 102 -2.57 2.07 -1.98
CA GLY A 102 -3.17 3.23 -1.35
C GLY A 102 -2.27 3.95 -0.32
N CYS A 103 -1.61 3.19 0.57
CA CYS A 103 -0.67 3.75 1.54
C CYS A 103 0.60 4.35 0.90
N ASP A 104 1.05 3.84 -0.25
CA ASP A 104 2.19 4.37 -0.99
C ASP A 104 1.84 5.73 -1.59
N THR A 105 0.69 5.83 -2.27
CA THR A 105 0.13 7.09 -2.78
C THR A 105 -0.05 8.10 -1.64
N MET A 106 -0.58 7.64 -0.49
CA MET A 106 -0.73 8.48 0.69
C MET A 106 0.60 8.95 1.29
N GLY A 107 1.65 8.14 1.26
CA GLY A 107 2.97 8.62 1.70
C GLY A 107 3.55 9.64 0.72
N ILE A 108 3.42 9.37 -0.58
CA ILE A 108 4.03 10.19 -1.64
C ILE A 108 3.44 11.60 -1.66
N LEU A 109 2.10 11.79 -1.67
CA LEU A 109 1.59 13.18 -1.71
C LEU A 109 1.82 13.93 -0.39
N GLU A 110 1.77 13.29 0.78
CA GLU A 110 2.11 13.97 2.04
C GLU A 110 3.56 14.47 2.01
N LEU A 111 4.49 13.68 1.47
CA LEU A 111 5.87 14.09 1.27
C LEU A 111 6.02 15.18 0.19
N ALA A 112 5.23 15.13 -0.89
CA ALA A 112 5.22 16.14 -1.94
C ALA A 112 4.75 17.51 -1.43
N LYS A 113 3.70 17.56 -0.60
CA LYS A 113 3.24 18.79 0.07
C LYS A 113 4.33 19.50 0.88
N ARG A 114 5.35 18.74 1.29
CA ARG A 114 6.49 19.19 2.10
C ARG A 114 7.77 19.36 1.27
N ASN A 115 7.64 19.40 -0.06
CA ASN A 115 8.74 19.54 -1.01
C ASN A 115 9.81 18.43 -0.86
N LYS A 116 9.44 17.26 -0.34
CA LYS A 116 10.34 16.10 -0.20
C LYS A 116 10.27 15.16 -1.40
N VAL A 117 9.25 15.28 -2.23
CA VAL A 117 9.05 14.50 -3.45
C VAL A 117 8.64 15.43 -4.59
N ASN A 118 9.29 15.28 -5.74
CA ASN A 118 8.92 15.95 -6.97
C ASN A 118 7.93 15.10 -7.79
N MET A 119 6.67 15.53 -7.81
CA MET A 119 5.58 14.83 -8.51
C MET A 119 5.67 14.90 -10.04
N ASP A 120 6.38 15.87 -10.60
CA ASP A 120 6.56 15.99 -12.06
C ASP A 120 7.46 14.89 -12.60
N ASN A 121 8.37 14.38 -11.75
CA ASN A 121 9.31 13.32 -12.07
C ASN A 121 8.81 11.92 -11.69
N ILE A 122 7.51 11.76 -11.40
CA ILE A 122 6.96 10.48 -10.98
C ILE A 122 5.77 10.10 -11.84
N ILE A 123 5.71 8.83 -12.24
CA ILE A 123 4.50 8.20 -12.76
C ILE A 123 4.04 7.16 -11.73
N MET A 124 2.81 7.30 -11.24
CA MET A 124 2.21 6.36 -10.28
C MET A 124 1.17 5.48 -10.97
N ILE A 125 1.35 4.17 -10.91
CA ILE A 125 0.32 3.19 -11.29
C ILE A 125 -0.28 2.62 -10.00
N GLY A 126 -1.45 3.12 -9.63
CA GLY A 126 -2.19 2.73 -8.43
C GLY A 126 -2.76 1.32 -8.54
N LEU A 127 -2.66 0.52 -7.48
CA LEU A 127 -3.22 -0.83 -7.39
C LEU A 127 -4.37 -0.87 -6.37
N ASN A 128 -5.54 -1.38 -6.76
CA ASN A 128 -6.64 -1.56 -5.82
C ASN A 128 -6.27 -2.57 -4.73
N CYS A 129 -6.48 -2.20 -3.47
CA CYS A 129 -5.95 -2.96 -2.34
C CYS A 129 -7.03 -3.24 -1.28
N GLY A 130 -7.24 -4.52 -0.99
CA GLY A 130 -8.13 -4.97 0.09
C GLY A 130 -7.50 -4.91 1.49
N GLY A 131 -6.17 -4.83 1.54
CA GLY A 131 -5.33 -4.95 2.72
C GLY A 131 -4.27 -6.04 2.51
N SER A 132 -3.24 -6.04 3.36
CA SER A 132 -2.11 -6.96 3.28
C SER A 132 -1.95 -7.71 4.60
N VAL A 133 -1.23 -8.83 4.61
CA VAL A 133 -1.01 -9.70 5.79
C VAL A 133 0.45 -9.60 6.23
N ALA A 134 0.76 -9.60 7.53
CA ALA A 134 2.17 -9.58 7.96
C ALA A 134 2.85 -10.93 7.61
N PRO A 135 4.12 -10.96 7.17
CA PRO A 135 4.76 -12.20 6.72
C PRO A 135 4.72 -13.32 7.76
N ILE A 136 5.05 -12.99 9.01
CA ILE A 136 5.06 -13.97 10.11
C ILE A 136 3.64 -14.46 10.42
N ASP A 137 2.65 -13.57 10.39
CA ASP A 137 1.26 -13.97 10.62
C ASP A 137 0.71 -14.80 9.47
N ALA A 138 1.12 -14.52 8.22
CA ALA A 138 0.78 -15.33 7.05
C ALA A 138 1.31 -16.75 7.18
N THR A 139 2.59 -16.92 7.54
CA THR A 139 3.18 -18.26 7.71
C THR A 139 2.51 -19.06 8.83
N LYS A 140 2.18 -18.42 9.96
CA LYS A 140 1.41 -19.04 11.05
C LYS A 140 0.01 -19.44 10.58
N MET A 141 -0.70 -18.50 9.95
CA MET A 141 -2.04 -18.71 9.40
C MET A 141 -2.08 -19.89 8.42
N ILE A 142 -1.11 -19.98 7.50
CA ILE A 142 -1.03 -21.04 6.50
C ILE A 142 -0.81 -22.40 7.16
N ARG A 143 0.11 -22.47 8.13
CA ARG A 143 0.35 -23.71 8.87
C ARG A 143 -0.88 -24.16 9.67
N GLU A 144 -1.51 -23.23 10.39
CA GLU A 144 -2.54 -23.54 11.38
C GLU A 144 -3.94 -23.68 10.78
N LYS A 145 -4.26 -22.91 9.73
CA LYS A 145 -5.60 -22.89 9.10
C LYS A 145 -5.68 -23.64 7.79
N PHE A 146 -4.62 -23.62 6.99
CA PHE A 146 -4.60 -24.32 5.70
C PHE A 146 -3.99 -25.73 5.81
N GLY A 147 -3.28 -26.02 6.91
CA GLY A 147 -2.60 -27.30 7.12
C GLY A 147 -1.51 -27.55 6.07
N VAL A 148 -0.89 -26.48 5.58
CA VAL A 148 0.14 -26.47 4.52
C VAL A 148 1.46 -25.99 5.12
N ASP A 149 2.58 -26.57 4.71
CA ASP A 149 3.88 -25.99 5.03
C ASP A 149 4.05 -24.68 4.24
N PRO A 150 4.24 -23.52 4.91
CA PRO A 150 4.48 -22.25 4.21
C PRO A 150 5.59 -22.32 3.16
N ALA A 151 6.61 -23.18 3.34
CA ALA A 151 7.68 -23.36 2.37
C ALA A 151 7.23 -23.96 1.02
N ASP A 152 6.02 -24.54 0.97
CA ASP A 152 5.44 -25.14 -0.24
C ASP A 152 4.50 -24.20 -0.99
N VAL A 153 4.20 -23.01 -0.46
CA VAL A 153 3.37 -22.03 -1.15
C VAL A 153 4.18 -21.29 -2.21
N VAL A 154 3.69 -21.31 -3.46
CA VAL A 154 4.34 -20.67 -4.61
C VAL A 154 3.61 -19.42 -5.10
N LYS A 155 2.32 -19.27 -4.74
CA LYS A 155 1.52 -18.09 -5.07
C LYS A 155 0.44 -17.86 -4.01
N GLU A 156 0.13 -16.59 -3.77
CA GLU A 156 -0.99 -16.13 -2.95
C GLU A 156 -1.92 -15.28 -3.79
N GLU A 157 -3.22 -15.43 -3.57
CA GLU A 157 -4.25 -14.65 -4.25
C GLU A 157 -5.34 -14.22 -3.28
N ILE A 158 -5.88 -13.02 -3.49
CA ILE A 158 -7.09 -12.56 -2.81
C ILE A 158 -8.17 -12.36 -3.86
N ASP A 159 -9.08 -13.32 -3.95
CA ASP A 159 -10.25 -13.26 -4.83
C ASP A 159 -11.54 -13.48 -4.03
N LYS A 160 -12.59 -12.73 -4.37
CA LYS A 160 -13.95 -12.85 -3.81
C LYS A 160 -14.01 -12.96 -2.27
N GLY A 161 -13.09 -12.28 -1.57
CA GLY A 161 -13.06 -12.26 -0.09
C GLY A 161 -12.39 -13.48 0.54
N GLN A 162 -11.75 -14.35 -0.25
CA GLN A 162 -10.96 -15.47 0.23
C GLN A 162 -9.47 -15.15 0.15
N PHE A 163 -8.70 -15.62 1.12
CA PHE A 163 -7.25 -15.72 1.03
C PHE A 163 -6.92 -17.10 0.46
N ILE A 164 -6.32 -17.14 -0.71
CA ILE A 164 -6.04 -18.34 -1.49
C ILE A 164 -4.54 -18.58 -1.52
N VAL A 165 -4.13 -19.81 -1.23
CA VAL A 165 -2.75 -20.28 -1.40
C VAL A 165 -2.70 -21.34 -2.47
N ILE A 166 -1.65 -21.28 -3.28
CA ILE A 166 -1.34 -22.28 -4.30
C ILE A 166 0.02 -22.89 -3.96
N THR A 167 0.06 -24.20 -3.86
CA THR A 167 1.25 -24.97 -3.47
C THR A 167 2.02 -25.51 -4.68
N LYS A 168 3.24 -26.00 -4.47
CA LYS A 168 4.11 -26.56 -5.52
C LYS A 168 3.49 -27.73 -6.30
N ASP A 169 2.65 -28.52 -5.65
CA ASP A 169 1.90 -29.64 -6.24
C ASP A 169 0.61 -29.19 -6.94
N GLY A 170 0.33 -27.88 -6.95
CA GLY A 170 -0.83 -27.30 -7.62
C GLY A 170 -2.12 -27.44 -6.81
N GLU A 171 -2.06 -27.68 -5.50
CA GLU A 171 -3.24 -27.63 -4.64
C GLU A 171 -3.68 -26.16 -4.44
N HIS A 172 -4.99 -25.92 -4.55
CA HIS A 172 -5.61 -24.61 -4.31
C HIS A 172 -6.44 -24.69 -3.04
N LYS A 173 -6.08 -23.92 -2.02
CA LYS A 173 -6.86 -23.81 -0.78
C LYS A 173 -7.24 -22.36 -0.54
N GLY A 174 -8.53 -22.10 -0.27
CA GLY A 174 -9.06 -20.78 0.03
C GLY A 174 -9.86 -20.78 1.33
N ILE A 175 -9.61 -19.80 2.19
CA ILE A 175 -10.38 -19.56 3.43
C ILE A 175 -10.89 -18.13 3.41
N SER A 176 -12.09 -17.90 3.95
CA SER A 176 -12.67 -16.55 4.05
C SER A 176 -11.76 -15.64 4.87
N ILE A 177 -11.50 -14.42 4.38
CA ILE A 177 -10.73 -13.42 5.13
C ILE A 177 -11.45 -13.01 6.41
N ASP A 178 -12.79 -12.94 6.38
CA ASP A 178 -13.57 -12.55 7.56
C ASP A 178 -13.47 -13.63 8.66
N GLU A 179 -13.50 -14.91 8.29
CA GLU A 179 -13.28 -16.04 9.23
C GLU A 179 -11.86 -15.98 9.82
N LEU A 180 -10.86 -15.78 8.98
CA LEU A 180 -9.47 -15.63 9.42
C LEU A 180 -9.31 -14.46 10.41
N GLU A 181 -9.97 -13.32 10.16
CA GLU A 181 -9.91 -12.14 11.03
C GLU A 181 -10.64 -12.33 12.36
N GLU A 182 -11.74 -13.07 12.39
CA GLU A 182 -12.46 -13.43 13.62
C GLU A 182 -11.61 -14.33 14.52
N GLU A 183 -10.80 -15.19 13.91
CA GLU A 183 -9.88 -16.08 14.61
C GLU A 183 -8.51 -15.43 14.94
N GLY A 184 -8.33 -14.14 14.66
CA GLY A 184 -7.12 -13.39 15.03
C GLY A 184 -6.01 -13.38 13.98
N TYR A 185 -6.25 -13.88 12.77
CA TYR A 185 -5.33 -13.84 11.62
C TYR A 185 -5.80 -12.79 10.60
N GLY A 186 -5.34 -12.92 9.35
CA GLY A 186 -5.79 -12.12 8.23
C GLY A 186 -5.05 -10.78 8.11
N ARG A 187 -5.76 -9.74 7.71
CA ARG A 187 -5.11 -8.47 7.32
C ARG A 187 -4.51 -7.76 8.53
N ARG A 188 -3.40 -7.04 8.29
CA ARG A 188 -2.79 -6.13 9.26
C ARG A 188 -3.85 -5.22 9.90
N SER A 189 -3.72 -4.99 11.19
CA SER A 189 -4.63 -4.18 12.00
C SER A 189 -4.97 -2.84 11.33
N ASN A 190 -3.95 -2.09 10.89
CA ASN A 190 -4.14 -0.81 10.21
C ASN A 190 -4.84 -0.92 8.85
N CYS A 191 -4.59 -2.01 8.08
CA CYS A 191 -5.22 -2.25 6.79
C CYS A 191 -6.74 -2.45 6.92
N ARG A 192 -7.19 -3.09 8.01
CA ARG A 192 -8.62 -3.26 8.33
C ARG A 192 -9.34 -1.91 8.48
N ARG A 193 -8.66 -0.90 9.02
CA ARG A 193 -9.18 0.49 9.17
C ARG A 193 -8.97 1.39 7.94
N CYS A 194 -8.29 0.91 6.89
CA CYS A 194 -8.01 1.70 5.70
C CYS A 194 -9.30 1.98 4.93
N LEU A 195 -9.53 3.24 4.53
CA LEU A 195 -10.64 3.62 3.65
C LEU A 195 -10.17 4.02 2.25
N TYR A 196 -8.89 3.89 1.93
CA TYR A 196 -8.34 4.30 0.64
C TYR A 196 -8.02 3.05 -0.19
N LYS A 197 -9.00 2.60 -0.97
CA LYS A 197 -9.02 1.27 -1.62
C LYS A 197 -8.59 1.31 -3.08
N ILE A 198 -9.07 2.29 -3.84
CA ILE A 198 -8.69 2.51 -5.24
C ILE A 198 -7.87 3.81 -5.31
N PRO A 199 -6.55 3.76 -5.62
CA PRO A 199 -5.68 4.93 -5.58
C PRO A 199 -5.89 5.92 -6.74
N ARG A 200 -7.04 6.60 -6.81
CA ARG A 200 -7.40 7.54 -7.91
C ARG A 200 -6.56 8.82 -7.96
N GLN A 201 -5.70 9.04 -6.97
CA GLN A 201 -4.73 10.14 -6.95
C GLN A 201 -3.38 9.73 -7.59
N ALA A 202 -3.25 8.47 -8.02
CA ALA A 202 -2.21 8.03 -8.95
C ALA A 202 -2.52 8.51 -10.38
N ASP A 203 -1.61 8.25 -11.33
CA ASP A 203 -1.83 8.58 -12.74
C ASP A 203 -2.79 7.59 -13.42
N LEU A 204 -2.75 6.33 -12.98
CA LEU A 204 -3.67 5.25 -13.34
C LEU A 204 -4.14 4.55 -12.07
N ALA A 205 -5.41 4.14 -11.98
CA ALA A 205 -5.88 3.26 -10.91
C ALA A 205 -6.31 1.91 -11.47
N CYS A 206 -5.56 0.87 -11.13
CA CYS A 206 -5.57 -0.43 -11.76
C CYS A 206 -6.02 -1.55 -10.80
N GLY A 207 -6.54 -2.64 -11.37
CA GLY A 207 -6.57 -3.96 -10.72
C GLY A 207 -7.74 -4.84 -11.20
N ASN A 208 -8.07 -5.88 -10.46
CA ASN A 208 -9.04 -6.91 -10.87
C ASN A 208 -10.51 -6.54 -10.65
N TRP A 209 -10.81 -5.58 -9.75
CA TRP A 209 -12.21 -5.30 -9.38
C TRP A 209 -12.97 -4.71 -10.57
N GLY A 210 -14.06 -5.39 -10.95
CA GLY A 210 -14.94 -4.99 -12.05
C GLY A 210 -14.57 -5.56 -13.41
N VAL A 211 -13.58 -6.46 -13.51
CA VAL A 211 -13.30 -7.19 -14.76
C VAL A 211 -14.22 -8.42 -14.84
N LEU A 212 -14.98 -8.54 -15.93
CA LEU A 212 -16.05 -9.54 -16.06
C LEU A 212 -15.86 -10.44 -17.28
N GLY A 213 -16.68 -11.49 -17.33
CA GLY A 213 -16.83 -12.33 -18.52
C GLY A 213 -15.57 -13.13 -18.87
N ASP A 214 -15.32 -13.24 -20.17
CA ASP A 214 -14.15 -13.92 -20.75
C ASP A 214 -12.81 -13.24 -20.41
N LYS A 215 -12.86 -11.97 -20.00
CA LYS A 215 -11.70 -11.17 -19.57
C LYS A 215 -11.41 -11.26 -18.07
N ALA A 216 -12.26 -11.88 -17.25
CA ALA A 216 -12.00 -12.07 -15.82
C ALA A 216 -10.67 -12.82 -15.61
N GLY A 217 -9.77 -12.24 -14.80
CA GLY A 217 -8.40 -12.76 -14.60
C GLY A 217 -7.44 -12.56 -15.78
N LYS A 218 -7.94 -12.12 -16.95
CA LYS A 218 -7.16 -11.96 -18.19
C LYS A 218 -6.99 -10.51 -18.62
N ALA A 219 -7.58 -9.57 -17.89
CA ALA A 219 -7.44 -8.14 -18.10
C ALA A 219 -7.39 -7.39 -16.77
N THR A 220 -6.86 -6.18 -16.82
CA THR A 220 -6.82 -5.21 -15.72
C THR A 220 -7.87 -4.15 -15.97
N PHE A 221 -8.68 -3.83 -14.96
CA PHE A 221 -9.51 -2.62 -14.96
C PHE A 221 -8.59 -1.42 -14.73
N VAL A 222 -8.61 -0.43 -15.62
CA VAL A 222 -7.81 0.79 -15.53
C VAL A 222 -8.73 2.01 -15.55
N GLU A 223 -8.66 2.83 -14.51
CA GLU A 223 -9.17 4.21 -14.52
C GLU A 223 -8.03 5.16 -14.84
N VAL A 224 -8.21 6.03 -15.83
CA VAL A 224 -7.18 6.98 -16.28
C VAL A 224 -7.34 8.29 -15.51
N CYS A 225 -6.47 8.51 -14.53
CA CYS A 225 -6.66 9.57 -13.53
C CYS A 225 -5.91 10.87 -13.87
N SER A 226 -4.93 10.83 -14.76
CA SER A 226 -4.14 12.00 -15.16
C SER A 226 -3.79 12.02 -16.66
N GLN A 227 -3.30 13.16 -17.13
CA GLN A 227 -2.74 13.31 -18.49
C GLN A 227 -1.49 12.43 -18.67
N LYS A 228 -0.63 12.30 -17.65
CA LYS A 228 0.54 11.40 -17.71
C LYS A 228 0.10 9.94 -17.86
N GLY A 229 -0.95 9.53 -17.16
CA GLY A 229 -1.55 8.21 -17.29
C GLY A 229 -2.11 7.95 -18.69
N ALA A 230 -2.87 8.91 -19.22
CA ALA A 230 -3.40 8.84 -20.59
C ALA A 230 -2.29 8.67 -21.63
N GLN A 231 -1.23 9.49 -21.55
CA GLN A 231 -0.07 9.41 -22.43
C GLN A 231 0.65 8.06 -22.34
N LEU A 232 0.79 7.50 -21.15
CA LEU A 232 1.43 6.20 -20.96
C LEU A 232 0.63 5.08 -21.62
N VAL A 233 -0.70 5.06 -21.44
CA VAL A 233 -1.57 4.06 -22.05
C VAL A 233 -1.58 4.20 -23.57
N ASP A 234 -1.75 5.41 -24.09
CA ASP A 234 -1.76 5.66 -25.53
C ASP A 234 -0.42 5.27 -26.18
N GLY A 235 0.71 5.60 -25.54
CA GLY A 235 2.03 5.20 -26.01
C GLY A 235 2.18 3.67 -26.10
N ALA A 236 1.71 2.95 -25.08
CA ALA A 236 1.78 1.49 -25.03
C ALA A 236 0.88 0.84 -26.11
N VAL A 237 -0.31 1.41 -26.36
CA VAL A 237 -1.21 0.94 -27.43
C VAL A 237 -0.61 1.21 -28.81
N GLN A 238 -0.04 2.40 -29.03
CA GLN A 238 0.61 2.75 -30.30
C GLN A 238 1.86 1.90 -30.58
N ALA A 239 2.59 1.52 -29.54
CA ALA A 239 3.71 0.59 -29.64
C ALA A 239 3.27 -0.87 -29.87
N GLY A 240 1.97 -1.17 -29.81
CA GLY A 240 1.43 -2.52 -30.03
C GLY A 240 1.73 -3.51 -28.89
N VAL A 241 2.13 -3.02 -27.71
CA VAL A 241 2.45 -3.88 -26.55
C VAL A 241 1.27 -4.04 -25.59
N LEU A 242 0.26 -3.18 -25.71
CA LEU A 242 -0.95 -3.18 -24.89
C LEU A 242 -2.20 -3.14 -25.76
N GLU A 243 -3.15 -4.01 -25.46
CA GLU A 243 -4.50 -3.96 -26.00
C GLU A 243 -5.48 -3.39 -24.97
N THR A 244 -6.49 -2.68 -25.46
CA THR A 244 -7.50 -2.05 -24.61
C THR A 244 -8.90 -2.22 -25.19
N GLY A 245 -9.90 -2.32 -24.32
CA GLY A 245 -11.31 -2.19 -24.64
C GLY A 245 -12.04 -1.31 -23.63
N ALA A 246 -13.18 -0.75 -24.01
CA ALA A 246 -14.02 -0.02 -23.05
C ALA A 246 -14.44 -0.95 -21.89
N ALA A 247 -14.42 -0.45 -20.66
CA ALA A 247 -14.91 -1.23 -19.52
C ALA A 247 -16.42 -1.48 -19.67
N ASP A 248 -16.87 -2.70 -19.36
CA ASP A 248 -18.30 -3.02 -19.33
C ASP A 248 -19.01 -2.14 -18.29
N PRO A 249 -20.14 -1.47 -18.62
CA PRO A 249 -20.92 -0.71 -17.64
C PRO A 249 -21.29 -1.49 -16.37
N LYS A 250 -21.56 -2.80 -16.50
CA LYS A 250 -21.76 -3.70 -15.34
C LYS A 250 -20.47 -3.87 -14.54
N GLY A 251 -19.32 -3.91 -15.22
CA GLY A 251 -18.00 -3.97 -14.61
C GLY A 251 -17.71 -2.72 -13.77
N VAL A 252 -18.01 -1.55 -14.31
CA VAL A 252 -17.93 -0.26 -13.59
C VAL A 252 -18.79 -0.30 -12.32
N ALA A 253 -20.05 -0.72 -12.43
CA ALA A 253 -20.96 -0.81 -11.29
C ALA A 253 -20.48 -1.84 -10.23
N ILE A 254 -19.90 -2.96 -10.67
CA ILE A 254 -19.33 -3.97 -9.76
C ILE A 254 -18.09 -3.42 -9.05
N ARG A 255 -17.21 -2.72 -9.76
CA ARG A 255 -16.02 -2.08 -9.17
C ARG A 255 -16.42 -1.12 -8.04
N GLU A 256 -17.41 -0.27 -8.30
CA GLU A 256 -17.97 0.65 -7.29
C GLU A 256 -18.60 -0.12 -6.11
N LYS A 257 -19.36 -1.19 -6.39
CA LYS A 257 -19.98 -2.02 -5.35
C LYS A 257 -18.93 -2.68 -4.44
N VAL A 258 -17.86 -3.23 -5.03
CA VAL A 258 -16.76 -3.87 -4.28
C VAL A 258 -16.05 -2.83 -3.43
N GLU A 259 -15.70 -1.67 -3.99
CA GLU A 259 -15.09 -0.58 -3.23
C GLU A 259 -15.97 -0.16 -2.06
N ASN A 260 -17.27 0.09 -2.28
CA ASN A 260 -18.22 0.46 -1.23
C ASN A 260 -18.33 -0.60 -0.13
N SER A 261 -18.29 -1.89 -0.49
CA SER A 261 -18.25 -2.98 0.50
C SER A 261 -16.99 -2.89 1.37
N MET A 262 -15.83 -2.67 0.75
CA MET A 262 -14.54 -2.52 1.44
C MET A 262 -14.48 -1.27 2.32
N LEU A 263 -15.14 -0.18 1.90
CA LEU A 263 -15.28 1.05 2.70
C LEU A 263 -16.17 0.81 3.93
N LYS A 264 -17.31 0.13 3.77
CA LYS A 264 -18.19 -0.24 4.89
C LYS A 264 -17.47 -1.12 5.91
N LEU A 265 -16.67 -2.09 5.43
CA LEU A 265 -15.85 -2.92 6.30
C LEU A 265 -14.80 -2.08 7.06
N GLY A 266 -14.14 -1.14 6.38
CA GLY A 266 -13.20 -0.23 7.02
C GLY A 266 -13.85 0.68 8.07
N GLN A 267 -15.06 1.17 7.81
CA GLN A 267 -15.85 1.94 8.77
C GLN A 267 -16.23 1.09 9.99
N LYS A 268 -16.67 -0.17 9.78
CA LYS A 268 -16.97 -1.12 10.87
C LYS A 268 -15.76 -1.31 11.79
N TRP A 269 -14.57 -1.52 11.22
CA TRP A 269 -13.32 -1.66 11.99
C TRP A 269 -12.91 -0.38 12.71
N ARG A 270 -13.04 0.80 12.08
CA ARG A 270 -12.81 2.08 12.76
C ARG A 270 -13.75 2.26 13.94
N ALA A 271 -15.05 1.99 13.77
CA ALA A 271 -16.02 2.08 14.84
C ALA A 271 -15.67 1.15 16.01
N LYS A 272 -15.34 -0.12 15.71
CA LYS A 272 -14.91 -1.10 16.71
C LYS A 272 -13.64 -0.66 17.45
N ASP A 273 -12.57 -0.38 16.70
CA ASP A 273 -11.26 -0.12 17.28
C ASP A 273 -11.21 1.23 18.00
N PHE A 274 -11.85 2.28 17.49
CA PHE A 274 -11.86 3.59 18.15
C PHE A 274 -12.82 3.64 19.34
N ALA A 275 -13.97 2.94 19.29
CA ALA A 275 -14.84 2.84 20.46
C ALA A 275 -14.14 2.12 21.62
N SER A 276 -13.26 1.16 21.34
CA SER A 276 -12.45 0.51 22.38
C SER A 276 -11.47 1.46 23.09
N LEU A 277 -11.26 2.67 22.56
CA LEU A 277 -10.35 3.69 23.11
C LEU A 277 -11.07 4.88 23.76
N SER A 278 -12.39 5.02 23.63
CA SER A 278 -13.08 6.32 23.81
C SER A 278 -12.86 6.98 25.17
N ASP A 279 -12.96 6.23 26.27
CA ASP A 279 -12.83 6.79 27.63
C ASP A 279 -11.46 6.49 28.26
N GLU A 280 -10.68 5.62 27.63
CA GLU A 280 -9.43 5.10 28.19
C GLU A 280 -8.20 5.37 27.30
N LEU A 281 -8.30 6.19 26.24
CA LEU A 281 -7.22 6.40 25.26
C LEU A 281 -5.86 6.69 25.92
N TRP A 282 -5.82 7.64 26.85
CA TRP A 282 -4.56 7.98 27.53
C TRP A 282 -4.07 6.90 28.49
N LYS A 283 -4.99 6.14 29.09
CA LYS A 283 -4.66 4.98 29.93
C LYS A 283 -4.07 3.86 29.06
N ALA A 284 -4.73 3.50 27.97
CA ALA A 284 -4.25 2.50 27.00
C ALA A 284 -2.90 2.90 26.37
N ILE A 285 -2.75 4.17 25.95
CA ILE A 285 -1.47 4.71 25.47
C ILE A 285 -0.41 4.55 26.55
N ASN A 286 -0.68 4.94 27.79
CA ASN A 286 0.30 4.86 28.87
C ASN A 286 0.68 3.41 29.20
N GLU A 287 -0.29 2.51 29.28
CA GLU A 287 -0.09 1.07 29.53
C GLU A 287 0.78 0.45 28.43
N GLU A 288 0.42 0.61 27.15
CA GLU A 288 1.20 0.02 26.05
C GLU A 288 2.57 0.66 25.89
N THR A 289 2.66 1.99 26.01
CA THR A 289 3.93 2.70 25.81
C THR A 289 4.89 2.59 26.99
N SER A 290 4.42 2.15 28.17
CA SER A 290 5.29 1.79 29.30
C SER A 290 6.23 0.63 29.00
N ARG A 291 5.94 -0.16 27.96
CA ARG A 291 6.80 -1.26 27.48
C ARG A 291 7.85 -0.79 26.47
N CYS A 292 7.83 0.48 26.06
CA CYS A 292 8.67 0.98 24.97
C CYS A 292 10.15 0.93 25.31
N ILE A 293 10.94 0.28 24.45
CA ILE A 293 12.41 0.19 24.58
C ILE A 293 13.16 1.35 23.91
N LYS A 294 12.43 2.36 23.40
CA LYS A 294 12.99 3.55 22.73
C LYS A 294 13.97 3.20 21.59
N CYS A 295 13.66 2.19 20.78
CA CYS A 295 14.51 1.76 19.65
C CYS A 295 14.39 2.64 18.39
N TYR A 296 13.50 3.65 18.39
CA TYR A 296 13.27 4.61 17.31
C TYR A 296 12.73 4.05 15.98
N SER A 297 12.50 2.74 15.85
CA SER A 297 11.92 2.12 14.64
C SER A 297 10.64 2.81 14.14
N CYS A 298 9.74 3.20 15.07
CA CYS A 298 8.50 3.90 14.72
C CYS A 298 8.69 5.30 14.12
N ILE A 299 9.86 5.91 14.32
CA ILE A 299 10.27 7.21 13.77
C ILE A 299 10.99 6.97 12.45
N GLU A 300 11.97 6.08 12.46
CA GLU A 300 12.84 5.77 11.32
C GLU A 300 12.03 5.26 10.12
N ASN A 301 11.04 4.41 10.34
CA ASN A 301 10.25 3.79 9.28
C ASN A 301 8.97 4.57 8.92
N CYS A 302 8.70 5.68 9.60
CA CYS A 302 7.54 6.49 9.26
C CYS A 302 7.79 7.28 7.96
N PRO A 303 6.90 7.17 6.96
CA PRO A 303 7.03 7.88 5.69
C PRO A 303 6.88 9.39 5.84
N VAL A 304 5.98 9.83 6.73
CA VAL A 304 5.65 11.25 6.92
C VAL A 304 6.48 11.90 8.02
N CYS A 305 7.47 11.18 8.58
CA CYS A 305 8.37 11.76 9.56
C CYS A 305 9.43 12.60 8.84
N MET A 306 9.30 13.92 8.90
CA MET A 306 10.17 14.86 8.20
C MET A 306 11.41 15.29 8.98
N THR A 307 11.39 15.16 10.30
CA THR A 307 12.48 15.61 11.16
C THR A 307 13.68 14.72 10.93
N LYS A 308 14.88 15.32 10.92
CA LYS A 308 16.13 14.56 10.96
C LYS A 308 16.09 13.65 12.17
N GLU A 309 16.34 12.37 11.94
CA GLU A 309 16.31 11.34 12.97
C GLU A 309 17.23 11.73 14.14
N GLU A 310 18.36 12.34 13.83
CA GLU A 310 19.36 12.86 14.77
C GLU A 310 18.77 13.92 15.71
N GLU A 311 17.88 14.78 15.22
CA GLU A 311 17.23 15.81 16.03
C GLU A 311 16.17 15.23 16.98
N LEU A 312 15.49 14.15 16.59
CA LEU A 312 14.56 13.42 17.47
C LEU A 312 15.29 12.54 18.49
N LYS A 313 16.49 12.07 18.16
CA LYS A 313 17.39 11.35 19.06
C LYS A 313 18.13 12.30 20.02
N SER A 314 18.25 13.57 19.68
CA SER A 314 18.84 14.58 20.56
C SER A 314 18.03 14.76 21.85
N GLY A 315 18.74 14.89 22.97
CA GLY A 315 18.11 15.11 24.28
C GLY A 315 17.43 16.47 24.36
N THR A 316 16.25 16.52 24.97
CA THR A 316 15.55 17.77 25.31
C THR A 316 15.29 17.84 26.81
N PRO A 317 14.93 19.02 27.38
CA PRO A 317 14.63 19.13 28.81
C PRO A 317 13.54 18.15 29.29
N MET A 318 12.55 17.86 28.43
CA MET A 318 11.42 16.96 28.71
C MET A 318 11.65 15.51 28.27
N VAL A 319 12.66 15.26 27.43
CA VAL A 319 13.01 13.91 26.95
C VAL A 319 14.52 13.76 27.02
N ARG A 320 15.00 13.33 28.18
CA ARG A 320 16.43 13.18 28.44
C ARG A 320 16.99 11.91 27.78
N PRO A 321 18.28 11.90 27.39
CA PRO A 321 18.99 10.67 27.02
C PRO A 321 19.08 9.68 28.19
N GLY A 322 19.27 8.40 27.90
CA GLY A 322 19.54 7.37 28.93
C GLY A 322 18.33 6.82 29.70
N GLN A 323 17.10 7.26 29.40
CA GLN A 323 15.88 6.77 30.04
C GLN A 323 15.11 5.78 29.15
N VAL A 324 14.92 4.56 29.64
CA VAL A 324 14.11 3.49 29.04
C VAL A 324 13.35 2.75 30.16
N PRO A 325 12.01 2.60 30.10
CA PRO A 325 11.11 3.17 29.09
C PRO A 325 11.17 4.70 29.06
N PRO A 326 10.95 5.33 27.89
CA PRO A 326 11.01 6.78 27.79
C PRO A 326 9.85 7.45 28.54
N PRO A 327 9.99 8.70 28.98
CA PRO A 327 8.90 9.41 29.64
C PRO A 327 7.73 9.64 28.65
N PRO A 328 6.48 9.79 29.12
CA PRO A 328 5.30 9.94 28.24
C PRO A 328 5.44 11.04 27.17
N MET A 329 6.20 12.10 27.47
CA MET A 329 6.51 13.18 26.54
C MET A 329 7.20 12.73 25.25
N PHE A 330 7.94 11.61 25.25
CA PHE A 330 8.52 11.05 24.04
C PHE A 330 7.44 10.63 23.05
N HIS A 331 6.44 9.87 23.51
CA HIS A 331 5.32 9.42 22.69
C HIS A 331 4.39 10.57 22.32
N MET A 332 4.15 11.51 23.24
CA MET A 332 3.35 12.71 22.94
C MET A 332 3.97 13.55 21.81
N ARG A 333 5.28 13.85 21.88
CA ARG A 333 6.00 14.53 20.79
C ARG A 333 5.84 13.77 19.47
N ARG A 334 5.91 12.44 19.53
CA ARG A 334 5.78 11.59 18.36
C ARG A 334 4.38 11.68 17.73
N PHE A 335 3.32 11.53 18.53
CA PHE A 335 1.94 11.61 18.03
C PHE A 335 1.60 13.02 17.51
N ALA A 336 2.02 14.06 18.22
CA ALA A 336 1.83 15.45 17.80
C ALA A 336 2.56 15.77 16.47
N HIS A 337 3.77 15.23 16.27
CA HIS A 337 4.55 15.48 15.06
C HIS A 337 3.88 14.99 13.76
N ILE A 338 3.08 13.93 13.84
CA ILE A 338 2.41 13.33 12.67
C ILE A 338 0.88 13.45 12.73
N SER A 339 0.33 14.21 13.67
CA SER A 339 -1.13 14.29 13.86
C SER A 339 -1.84 14.86 12.63
N ASP A 340 -1.13 15.68 11.84
CA ASP A 340 -1.64 16.31 10.63
C ASP A 340 -1.40 15.50 9.33
N SER A 341 -0.68 14.38 9.42
CA SER A 341 -0.10 13.70 8.25
C SER A 341 -0.05 12.18 8.36
N CYS A 342 -0.47 11.61 9.49
CA CYS A 342 -0.54 10.16 9.66
C CYS A 342 -1.46 9.54 8.59
N ILE A 343 -0.89 8.63 7.80
CA ILE A 343 -1.59 7.92 6.72
C ILE A 343 -2.08 6.52 7.11
N ASN A 344 -1.98 6.17 8.40
CA ASN A 344 -2.35 4.83 8.93
C ASN A 344 -1.67 3.66 8.17
N CYS A 345 -0.42 3.82 7.73
CA CYS A 345 0.29 2.80 6.94
C CYS A 345 0.78 1.58 7.75
N GLY A 346 0.77 1.63 9.08
CA GLY A 346 1.10 0.48 9.94
C GLY A 346 2.59 0.27 10.22
N GLN A 347 3.49 0.91 9.48
CA GLN A 347 4.95 0.69 9.60
C GLN A 347 5.50 0.90 11.03
N CYS A 348 4.93 1.84 11.79
CA CYS A 348 5.34 2.06 13.18
C CYS A 348 4.90 0.96 14.15
N GLU A 349 3.80 0.29 13.86
CA GLU A 349 3.22 -0.78 14.69
C GLU A 349 3.88 -2.11 14.33
N GLU A 350 3.94 -2.44 13.05
CA GLU A 350 4.51 -3.69 12.55
C GLU A 350 6.01 -3.85 12.86
N LEU A 351 6.77 -2.75 12.85
CA LEU A 351 8.21 -2.77 13.13
C LEU A 351 8.54 -2.44 14.60
N CYS A 352 7.52 -2.41 15.48
CA CYS A 352 7.72 -2.20 16.90
C CYS A 352 8.16 -3.50 17.56
N ALA A 353 9.37 -3.56 18.10
CA ALA A 353 9.88 -4.74 18.80
C ALA A 353 9.08 -5.14 20.06
N MET A 354 8.13 -4.29 20.49
CA MET A 354 7.30 -4.50 21.67
C MET A 354 5.82 -4.65 21.32
N ASP A 355 5.47 -4.75 20.03
CA ASP A 355 4.10 -4.88 19.51
C ASP A 355 3.13 -3.77 20.00
N ILE A 356 3.66 -2.55 20.22
CA ILE A 356 2.85 -1.40 20.62
C ILE A 356 1.97 -0.97 19.43
N PRO A 357 0.63 -0.80 19.61
CA PRO A 357 -0.32 -0.47 18.55
C PRO A 357 -0.25 1.02 18.13
N LEU A 358 0.94 1.46 17.71
CA LEU A 358 1.24 2.86 17.39
C LEU A 358 0.42 3.39 16.21
N ALA A 359 0.06 2.55 15.25
CA ALA A 359 -0.74 2.96 14.11
C ALA A 359 -2.20 3.18 14.53
N LEU A 360 -2.74 2.34 15.41
CA LEU A 360 -4.05 2.56 16.02
C LEU A 360 -4.13 3.91 16.73
N TYR A 361 -3.20 4.19 17.65
CA TYR A 361 -3.19 5.46 18.41
C TYR A 361 -3.01 6.68 17.51
N SER A 362 -2.05 6.63 16.59
CA SER A 362 -1.80 7.75 15.67
C SER A 362 -3.00 8.01 14.74
N HIS A 363 -3.70 6.95 14.33
CA HIS A 363 -4.88 7.08 13.47
C HIS A 363 -6.09 7.60 14.25
N ALA A 364 -6.31 7.16 15.49
CA ALA A 364 -7.37 7.69 16.34
C ALA A 364 -7.17 9.20 16.61
N ILE A 365 -5.95 9.62 16.95
CA ILE A 365 -5.60 11.04 17.16
C ILE A 365 -5.82 11.86 15.87
N ARG A 366 -5.42 11.32 14.70
CA ARG A 366 -5.69 11.96 13.41
C ARG A 366 -7.18 12.10 13.14
N ALA A 367 -7.96 11.05 13.38
CA ALA A 367 -9.41 11.05 13.16
C ALA A 367 -10.12 12.06 14.06
N GLU A 368 -9.67 12.21 15.31
CA GLU A 368 -10.17 13.20 16.25
C GLU A 368 -9.91 14.63 15.73
N ALA A 369 -8.67 14.92 15.31
CA ALA A 369 -8.32 16.21 14.72
C ALA A 369 -9.15 16.51 13.45
N ASP A 370 -9.37 15.50 12.61
CA ASP A 370 -10.21 15.61 11.42
C ASP A 370 -11.69 15.82 11.75
N SER A 371 -12.18 15.55 12.96
CA SER A 371 -13.58 15.77 13.32
C SER A 371 -13.88 17.22 13.72
N VAL A 372 -12.90 17.92 14.30
CA VAL A 372 -13.13 19.23 14.97
C VAL A 372 -12.62 20.44 14.18
N PHE A 373 -11.46 20.36 13.52
CA PHE A 373 -10.80 21.55 12.98
C PHE A 373 -11.14 21.81 11.50
N ASP A 374 -11.37 23.07 11.12
CA ASP A 374 -11.48 23.53 9.73
C ASP A 374 -10.62 24.79 9.44
N PRO A 375 -9.80 24.82 8.37
CA PRO A 375 -9.49 23.66 7.53
C PRO A 375 -8.83 22.60 8.40
N LYS A 376 -9.14 21.33 8.12
CA LYS A 376 -8.48 20.18 8.73
C LYS A 376 -6.98 20.47 8.77
N LEU A 377 -6.32 20.25 9.92
CA LEU A 377 -4.86 20.45 10.05
C LEU A 377 -4.17 19.64 8.95
N GLY A 378 -3.66 20.32 7.92
CA GLY A 378 -3.29 19.69 6.65
C GLY A 378 -4.48 18.95 6.01
N THR A 379 -5.28 19.64 5.20
CA THR A 379 -6.37 18.99 4.44
C THR A 379 -5.79 17.82 3.65
N SER A 380 -6.28 16.61 3.94
CA SER A 380 -5.92 15.41 3.18
C SER A 380 -6.19 15.69 1.70
N SER A 381 -5.16 15.56 0.85
CA SER A 381 -5.34 15.65 -0.60
C SER A 381 -6.00 14.38 -1.14
N TYR A 382 -6.04 13.34 -0.31
CA TYR A 382 -6.77 12.11 -0.55
C TYR A 382 -8.22 12.36 -0.17
N ARG A 383 -9.09 12.33 -1.16
CA ARG A 383 -10.53 12.25 -0.97
C ARG A 383 -10.94 10.86 -1.42
N ASN A 384 -11.73 10.21 -0.57
CA ASN A 384 -12.53 9.07 -0.97
C ASN A 384 -13.75 9.58 -1.72
#